data_AF-V6KFT0-F1
#
_entry.id   AF-V6KFT0-F1
#
_cell.length_a   1.000
_cell.length_b   1.000
_cell.length_c   1.000
_cell.angle_alpha   90.00
_cell.angle_beta   90.00
_cell.angle_gamma   90.00
#
_symmetry.space_group_name_H-M   'P 1'
#
loop_
_entity.id
_entity.type
_entity.pdbx_description
1 polymer ?
#
loop_
_entity_poly.entity_id
_entity_poly.type
_entity_poly.pdbx_seq_one_letter_code
_entity_poly.pdbx_strand_id
1 'polypeptide(L)'
;MGWVEARPGRSDVESMDVLFQAADRTTACSRWSTAAAEVDFEHCPPLRPFPIRKGKRLAPGWWWSATTGRLVHYGSAAMRLHVMLLDRDPRVSGLAARPLELRWRELGETRMHAPQLMLRLADGEGVLADCRASQELTQRQRSLAAVVGEICGAVGWRYWVLGPVNPVYRRNVTWLARYRHPRYHGGQRLAAALEDTFAHPAPLWDGVRAIGDPLLVLPALFHALWAGQLAADLAAAMHERMLVWTQVER
;
A
#
# COMPACT_ATOMS: atom_id res chain seq x y z
N MET A 1 22.46 32.41 -4.89
CA MET A 1 23.61 31.49 -5.02
C MET A 1 23.08 30.15 -5.49
N GLY A 2 23.40 29.80 -6.73
CA GLY A 2 22.80 28.69 -7.47
C GLY A 2 23.19 27.34 -6.86
N TRP A 3 22.18 26.55 -6.52
CA TRP A 3 22.36 25.14 -6.17
C TRP A 3 22.36 24.35 -7.47
N VAL A 4 23.50 23.72 -7.78
CA VAL A 4 23.58 22.69 -8.81
C VAL A 4 23.13 21.40 -8.16
N GLU A 5 21.91 20.97 -8.44
CA GLU A 5 21.41 19.65 -8.05
C GLU A 5 22.14 18.63 -8.93
N ALA A 6 23.21 18.03 -8.39
CA ALA A 6 23.92 16.96 -9.07
C ALA A 6 23.00 15.74 -9.10
N ARG A 7 22.42 15.48 -10.27
CA ARG A 7 21.65 14.26 -10.53
C ARG A 7 22.64 13.09 -10.56
N PRO A 8 22.49 12.06 -9.72
CA PRO A 8 23.35 10.88 -9.81
C PRO A 8 23.24 10.25 -11.20
N GLY A 9 24.40 10.00 -11.82
CA GLY A 9 24.45 9.29 -13.09
C GLY A 9 24.15 7.80 -12.88
N ARG A 10 23.85 7.07 -13.96
CA ARG A 10 23.63 5.61 -13.93
C ARG A 10 24.79 4.83 -13.28
N SER A 11 26.02 5.36 -13.34
CA SER A 11 27.22 4.84 -12.67
C SER A 11 27.22 5.02 -11.15
N ASP A 12 26.52 6.01 -10.61
CA ASP A 12 26.45 6.25 -9.16
C ASP A 12 25.50 5.26 -8.48
N VAL A 13 24.54 4.70 -9.22
CA VAL A 13 23.60 3.70 -8.69
C VAL A 13 24.27 2.35 -8.43
N GLU A 14 25.30 1.99 -9.19
CA GLU A 14 26.12 0.79 -8.92
C GLU A 14 26.95 0.91 -7.63
N SER A 15 27.14 2.13 -7.11
CA SER A 15 27.86 2.39 -5.86
C SER A 15 26.96 2.40 -4.61
N MET A 16 25.65 2.17 -4.79
CA MET A 16 24.66 2.23 -3.72
C MET A 16 24.55 0.91 -2.98
N ASP A 17 24.41 1.02 -1.66
CA ASP A 17 24.24 -0.12 -0.79
C ASP A 17 22.84 -0.08 -0.18
N VAL A 18 22.33 -1.26 0.15
CA VAL A 18 21.09 -1.44 0.87
C VAL A 18 21.35 -2.28 2.12
N LEU A 19 20.89 -1.75 3.25
CA LEU A 19 20.82 -2.50 4.51
C LEU A 19 19.42 -3.12 4.62
N PHE A 20 19.33 -4.36 5.08
CA PHE A 20 18.05 -5.02 5.37
C PHE A 20 18.24 -6.12 6.42
N GLN A 21 17.13 -6.64 6.94
CA GLN A 21 17.15 -7.87 7.75
C GLN A 21 16.78 -9.06 6.86
N ALA A 22 17.65 -10.06 6.80
CA ALA A 22 17.35 -11.33 6.18
C ALA A 22 16.29 -12.10 6.98
N ALA A 23 15.78 -13.21 6.41
CA ALA A 23 14.71 -14.00 7.04
C ALA A 23 15.10 -14.56 8.43
N ASP A 24 16.39 -14.82 8.65
CA ASP A 24 16.96 -15.24 9.93
C ASP A 24 17.19 -14.08 10.93
N ARG A 25 16.73 -12.87 10.58
CA ARG A 25 16.91 -11.61 11.32
C ARG A 25 18.35 -11.12 11.43
N THR A 26 19.29 -11.69 10.68
CA THR A 26 20.62 -11.10 10.55
C THR A 26 20.54 -9.83 9.72
N THR A 27 21.33 -8.83 10.11
CA THR A 27 21.43 -7.59 9.33
C THR A 27 22.44 -7.81 8.22
N ALA A 28 22.00 -7.64 6.97
CA ALA A 28 22.81 -7.78 5.78
C ALA A 28 22.96 -6.42 5.08
N CYS A 29 24.10 -6.23 4.43
CA CYS A 29 24.39 -5.08 3.57
C CYS A 29 24.85 -5.61 2.22
N SER A 30 24.22 -5.17 1.13
CA SER A 30 24.56 -5.60 -0.22
C SER A 30 24.44 -4.44 -1.21
N ARG A 31 24.96 -4.62 -2.42
CA ARG A 31 24.73 -3.70 -3.53
C ARG A 31 23.25 -3.64 -3.86
N TRP A 32 22.76 -2.42 -4.09
CA TRP A 32 21.35 -2.21 -4.40
C TRP A 32 20.88 -3.00 -5.62
N SER A 33 21.67 -3.01 -6.70
CA SER A 33 21.36 -3.73 -7.93
C SER A 33 21.21 -5.24 -7.72
N THR A 34 22.11 -5.86 -6.96
CA THR A 34 22.04 -7.29 -6.61
C THR A 34 20.85 -7.57 -5.71
N ALA A 35 20.70 -6.80 -4.63
CA ALA A 35 19.66 -7.06 -3.65
C ALA A 35 18.24 -6.86 -4.21
N ALA A 36 18.03 -5.86 -5.06
CA ALA A 36 16.74 -5.64 -5.72
C ALA A 36 16.31 -6.80 -6.63
N ALA A 37 17.26 -7.59 -7.14
CA ALA A 37 17.00 -8.75 -7.97
C ALA A 37 16.83 -10.06 -7.17
N GLU A 38 17.52 -10.20 -6.04
CA GLU A 38 17.64 -11.46 -5.31
C GLU A 38 16.84 -11.53 -4.00
N VAL A 39 16.44 -10.38 -3.44
CA VAL A 39 15.81 -10.31 -2.12
C VAL A 39 14.32 -9.98 -2.24
N ASP A 40 13.49 -10.87 -1.70
CA ASP A 40 12.06 -10.64 -1.51
C ASP A 40 11.80 -9.71 -0.32
N PHE A 41 12.02 -8.41 -0.52
CA PHE A 41 11.88 -7.40 0.53
C PHE A 41 10.45 -7.31 1.12
N GLU A 42 9.43 -7.78 0.40
CA GLU A 42 8.06 -7.95 0.90
C GLU A 42 7.95 -8.98 2.04
N HIS A 43 8.96 -9.85 2.20
CA HIS A 43 9.04 -10.85 3.27
C HIS A 43 9.97 -10.46 4.41
N CYS A 44 10.81 -9.45 4.21
CA CYS A 44 11.76 -8.96 5.21
C CYS A 44 11.05 -8.30 6.41
N PRO A 45 11.52 -8.56 7.64
CA PRO A 45 11.04 -7.85 8.82
C PRO A 45 11.48 -6.38 8.81
N PRO A 46 10.81 -5.51 9.58
CA PRO A 46 11.20 -4.11 9.68
C PRO A 46 12.60 -3.96 10.29
N LEU A 47 13.50 -3.25 9.61
CA LEU A 47 14.86 -2.97 10.10
C LEU A 47 14.88 -2.39 11.51
N ARG A 48 13.96 -1.45 11.77
CA ARG A 48 13.81 -0.77 13.05
C ARG A 48 12.33 -0.50 13.32
N PRO A 49 11.85 -0.76 14.55
CA PRO A 49 10.48 -0.42 14.93
C PRO A 49 10.27 1.09 14.85
N PHE A 50 9.03 1.51 14.58
CA PHE A 50 8.67 2.93 14.67
C PHE A 50 8.76 3.40 16.13
N PRO A 51 9.42 4.54 16.40
CA PRO A 51 9.59 5.03 17.76
C PRO A 51 8.24 5.46 18.35
N ILE A 52 7.93 4.99 19.55
CA ILE A 52 6.81 5.49 20.35
C ILE A 52 7.29 6.79 21.02
N ARG A 53 6.67 7.92 20.69
CA ARG A 53 7.01 9.22 21.29
C ARG A 53 5.89 9.67 22.22
N LYS A 54 6.15 9.65 23.54
CA LYS A 54 5.22 10.12 24.58
C LYS A 54 4.75 11.54 24.26
N GLY A 55 3.44 11.77 24.27
CA GLY A 55 2.83 13.09 24.01
C GLY A 55 2.69 13.49 22.53
N LYS A 56 3.16 12.68 21.58
CA LYS A 56 2.87 12.88 20.14
C LYS A 56 1.71 11.98 19.71
N ARG A 57 0.87 12.46 18.79
CA ARG A 57 -0.15 11.67 18.08
C ARG A 57 0.47 10.69 17.05
N LEU A 58 1.49 9.95 17.46
CA LEU A 58 2.05 8.82 16.73
C LEU A 58 1.60 7.58 17.49
N ALA A 59 0.57 6.90 16.97
CA ALA A 59 0.12 5.63 17.48
C ALA A 59 0.61 4.55 16.51
N PRO A 60 1.88 4.08 16.65
CA PRO A 60 2.31 2.93 15.89
C PRO A 60 1.44 1.72 16.23
N GLY A 61 1.25 0.83 15.27
CA GLY A 61 0.38 -0.32 15.45
C GLY A 61 0.49 -1.30 14.30
N TRP A 62 -0.36 -2.33 14.35
CA TRP A 62 -0.34 -3.42 13.39
C TRP A 62 -1.62 -3.44 12.57
N TRP A 63 -1.47 -3.66 11.27
CA TRP A 63 -2.55 -3.93 10.33
C TRP A 63 -2.48 -5.39 9.89
N TRP A 64 -3.54 -6.16 10.10
CA TRP A 64 -3.66 -7.45 9.43
C TRP A 64 -4.10 -7.23 7.98
N SER A 65 -3.20 -7.54 7.06
CA SER A 65 -3.38 -7.40 5.61
C SER A 65 -4.13 -8.59 5.05
N ALA A 66 -5.26 -8.34 4.39
CA ALA A 66 -6.01 -9.37 3.67
C ALA A 66 -5.27 -9.88 2.43
N THR A 67 -4.46 -9.02 1.79
CA THR A 67 -3.63 -9.36 0.63
C THR A 67 -2.55 -10.39 0.98
N THR A 68 -1.84 -10.19 2.09
CA THR A 68 -0.68 -11.02 2.45
C THR A 68 -0.98 -12.04 3.55
N GLY A 69 -2.10 -11.91 4.27
CA GLY A 69 -2.41 -12.68 5.48
C GLY A 69 -1.51 -12.37 6.68
N ARG A 70 -0.66 -11.33 6.59
CA ARG A 70 0.38 -11.00 7.59
C ARG A 70 0.11 -9.68 8.30
N LEU A 71 0.82 -9.45 9.39
CA LEU A 71 0.80 -8.19 10.12
C LEU A 71 1.81 -7.21 9.52
N VAL A 72 1.31 -6.04 9.10
CA VAL A 72 2.13 -4.93 8.60
C VAL A 72 2.18 -3.84 9.67
N HIS A 73 3.38 -3.50 10.11
CA HIS A 73 3.58 -2.46 11.11
C HIS A 73 3.40 -1.07 10.47
N TYR A 74 2.80 -0.12 11.17
CA TYR A 74 2.74 1.28 10.72
C TYR A 74 3.15 2.24 11.82
N GLY A 75 3.74 3.38 11.45
CA GLY A 75 4.26 4.37 12.40
C GLY A 75 3.40 5.62 12.57
N SER A 76 2.42 5.84 11.70
CA SER A 76 1.61 7.06 11.69
C SER A 76 0.20 6.82 11.13
N ALA A 77 -0.72 7.75 11.37
CA ALA A 77 -2.08 7.68 10.81
C ALA A 77 -2.10 7.75 9.28
N ALA A 78 -1.18 8.52 8.68
CA ALA A 78 -1.03 8.59 7.22
C ALA A 78 -0.52 7.25 6.65
N MET A 79 0.44 6.62 7.34
CA MET A 79 0.92 5.30 6.95
C MET A 79 -0.17 4.24 7.12
N ARG A 80 -0.93 4.24 8.23
CA ARG A 80 -2.06 3.32 8.43
C ARG A 80 -3.11 3.44 7.32
N LEU A 81 -3.44 4.68 6.93
CA LEU A 81 -4.37 4.94 5.83
C LEU A 81 -3.88 4.28 4.55
N HIS A 82 -2.62 4.49 4.16
CA HIS A 82 -2.09 3.92 2.92
C HIS A 82 -1.91 2.41 3.00
N VAL A 83 -1.50 1.84 4.13
CA VAL A 83 -1.50 0.39 4.34
C VAL A 83 -2.89 -0.21 4.08
N MET A 84 -3.96 0.42 4.60
CA MET A 84 -5.33 -0.01 4.33
C MET A 84 -5.73 0.12 2.85
N LEU A 85 -5.34 1.21 2.18
CA LEU A 85 -5.69 1.41 0.77
C LEU A 85 -4.95 0.45 -0.16
N LEU A 86 -3.67 0.21 0.12
CA LEU A 86 -2.81 -0.70 -0.63
C LEU A 86 -3.23 -2.16 -0.41
N ASP A 87 -3.67 -2.52 0.79
CA ASP A 87 -4.24 -3.84 1.09
C ASP A 87 -5.58 -4.12 0.38
N ARG A 88 -6.20 -3.09 -0.20
CA ARG A 88 -7.40 -3.20 -1.04
C ARG A 88 -7.04 -3.19 -2.54
N ASP A 89 -5.86 -2.72 -2.91
CA ASP A 89 -5.51 -2.53 -4.31
C ASP A 89 -5.17 -3.88 -4.95
N PRO A 90 -5.94 -4.37 -5.94
CA PRO A 90 -5.72 -5.69 -6.53
C PRO A 90 -4.39 -5.80 -7.27
N ARG A 91 -3.74 -4.66 -7.56
CA ARG A 91 -2.40 -4.64 -8.17
C ARG A 91 -1.30 -4.94 -7.17
N VAL A 92 -1.57 -4.90 -5.87
CA VAL A 92 -0.58 -5.17 -4.81
C VAL A 92 -0.68 -6.65 -4.43
N SER A 93 0.45 -7.35 -4.47
CA SER A 93 0.59 -8.76 -4.08
C SER A 93 1.41 -8.92 -2.79
N GLY A 94 2.24 -7.93 -2.45
CA GLY A 94 3.10 -7.95 -1.25
C GLY A 94 3.17 -6.59 -0.56
N LEU A 95 3.29 -6.60 0.77
CA LEU A 95 3.33 -5.39 1.59
C LEU A 95 4.23 -5.59 2.82
N ALA A 96 5.31 -4.81 2.90
CA ALA A 96 6.22 -4.78 4.04
C ALA A 96 6.43 -3.37 4.58
N ALA A 97 6.65 -3.29 5.89
CA ALA A 97 6.89 -2.03 6.59
C ALA A 97 8.38 -1.83 6.81
N ARG A 98 8.98 -0.83 6.16
CA ARG A 98 10.39 -0.46 6.27
C ARG A 98 11.35 -1.67 6.30
N PRO A 99 11.32 -2.53 5.26
CA PRO A 99 12.19 -3.71 5.24
C PRO A 99 13.66 -3.37 4.97
N LEU A 100 13.94 -2.18 4.44
CA LEU A 100 15.28 -1.79 3.98
C LEU A 100 15.63 -0.33 4.25
N GLU A 101 16.92 -0.01 4.15
CA GLU A 101 17.50 1.32 4.21
C GLU A 101 18.52 1.48 3.07
N LEU A 102 18.20 2.37 2.14
CA LEU A 102 19.07 2.76 1.04
C LEU A 102 20.19 3.66 1.55
N ARG A 103 21.41 3.43 1.06
CA ARG A 103 22.61 4.21 1.39
C ARG A 103 23.34 4.59 0.10
N TRP A 104 23.60 5.87 -0.06
CA TRP A 104 24.30 6.39 -1.23
C TRP A 104 25.24 7.53 -0.84
N ARG A 105 26.16 7.88 -1.73
CA ARG A 105 27.04 9.03 -1.55
C ARG A 105 26.49 10.24 -2.29
N GLU A 106 26.50 11.39 -1.64
CA GLU A 106 26.11 12.68 -2.21
C GLU A 106 27.10 13.73 -1.72
N LEU A 107 27.82 14.39 -2.64
CA LEU A 107 28.81 15.43 -2.32
C LEU A 107 29.86 14.99 -1.26
N GLY A 108 30.26 13.72 -1.28
CA GLY A 108 31.21 13.15 -0.32
C GLY A 108 30.61 12.71 1.02
N GLU A 109 29.34 13.02 1.30
CA GLU A 109 28.61 12.55 2.48
C GLU A 109 27.86 11.25 2.20
N THR A 110 27.77 10.37 3.19
CA THR A 110 26.86 9.20 3.13
C THR A 110 25.45 9.64 3.52
N ARG A 111 24.52 9.51 2.58
CA ARG A 111 23.09 9.70 2.79
C ARG A 111 22.41 8.37 3.01
N MET A 112 21.33 8.41 3.78
CA MET A 112 20.58 7.22 4.18
C MET A 112 19.09 7.52 4.16
N HIS A 113 18.30 6.58 3.65
CA HIS A 113 16.85 6.68 3.65
C HIS A 113 16.21 5.30 3.79
N ALA A 114 15.29 5.18 4.76
CA ALA A 114 14.51 3.96 4.98
C ALA A 114 13.04 4.23 4.60
N PRO A 115 12.59 3.81 3.40
CA PRO A 115 11.22 3.96 2.96
C PRO A 115 10.25 3.39 3.98
N GLN A 116 9.09 4.03 4.16
CA GLN A 116 8.09 3.53 5.11
C GLN A 116 7.47 2.20 4.68
N LEU A 117 7.29 1.99 3.38
CA LEU A 117 6.66 0.80 2.81
C LEU A 117 7.48 0.26 1.63
N MET A 118 7.39 -1.06 1.45
CA MET A 118 7.75 -1.77 0.23
C MET A 118 6.52 -2.54 -0.25
N LEU A 119 6.23 -2.44 -1.53
CA LEU A 119 5.14 -3.13 -2.21
C LEU A 119 5.73 -4.06 -3.26
N ARG A 120 5.16 -5.26 -3.36
CA ARG A 120 5.25 -6.05 -4.58
C ARG A 120 3.97 -5.85 -5.36
N LEU A 121 4.09 -5.52 -6.64
CA LEU A 121 2.95 -5.49 -7.55
C LEU A 121 2.69 -6.87 -8.14
N ALA A 122 1.47 -7.10 -8.66
CA ALA A 122 1.06 -8.37 -9.24
C ALA A 122 1.87 -8.76 -10.48
N ASP A 123 2.45 -7.79 -11.18
CA ASP A 123 3.37 -7.99 -12.31
C ASP A 123 4.82 -8.27 -11.87
N GLY A 124 5.08 -8.31 -10.57
CA GLY A 124 6.41 -8.55 -9.99
C GLY A 124 7.22 -7.27 -9.75
N GLU A 125 6.77 -6.09 -10.19
CA GLU A 125 7.52 -4.85 -10.00
C GLU A 125 7.58 -4.46 -8.51
N GLY A 126 8.75 -3.99 -8.07
CA GLY A 126 8.96 -3.50 -6.71
C GLY A 126 8.66 -2.00 -6.59
N VAL A 127 8.01 -1.60 -5.50
CA VAL A 127 7.71 -0.19 -5.23
C VAL A 127 8.08 0.18 -3.81
N LEU A 128 8.97 1.17 -3.66
CA LEU A 128 9.25 1.80 -2.38
C LEU A 128 8.32 2.99 -2.19
N ALA A 129 7.82 3.21 -0.98
CA ALA A 129 6.88 4.30 -0.74
C ALA A 129 7.02 4.98 0.62
N ASP A 130 6.73 6.29 0.62
CA ASP A 130 6.59 7.10 1.83
C ASP A 130 5.22 7.76 1.92
N CYS A 131 4.62 7.66 3.12
CA CYS A 131 3.30 8.18 3.41
C CYS A 131 3.38 9.54 4.10
N ARG A 132 2.53 10.47 3.69
CA ARG A 132 2.49 11.81 4.27
C ARG A 132 1.07 12.36 4.45
N ALA A 133 0.95 13.23 5.44
CA ALA A 133 -0.32 13.85 5.81
C ALA A 133 -0.59 15.19 5.09
N SER A 134 0.43 15.82 4.51
CA SER A 134 0.31 17.09 3.79
C SER A 134 0.39 16.88 2.28
N GLN A 135 -0.32 17.71 1.53
CA GLN A 135 -0.23 17.75 0.06
C GLN A 135 1.15 18.23 -0.39
N GLU A 136 1.62 19.34 0.17
CA GLU A 136 2.83 20.02 -0.31
C GLU A 136 4.10 19.38 0.23
N LEU A 137 5.02 19.01 -0.66
CA LEU A 137 6.36 18.55 -0.29
C LEU A 137 7.23 19.73 0.13
N THR A 138 8.00 19.60 1.20
CA THR A 138 9.09 20.55 1.45
C THR A 138 10.17 20.37 0.38
N GLN A 139 11.03 21.37 0.19
CA GLN A 139 12.12 21.25 -0.79
C GLN A 139 12.99 20.03 -0.53
N ARG A 140 13.34 19.79 0.74
CA ARG A 140 14.09 18.60 1.17
C ARG A 140 13.38 17.29 0.81
N GLN A 141 12.06 17.24 0.95
CA GLN A 141 11.28 16.04 0.58
C GLN A 141 11.20 15.85 -0.93
N ARG A 142 11.13 16.93 -1.72
CA ARG A 142 11.19 16.85 -3.18
C ARG A 142 12.54 16.31 -3.66
N SER A 143 13.65 16.88 -3.18
CA SER A 143 14.99 16.42 -3.57
C SER A 143 15.23 14.97 -3.15
N LEU A 144 14.80 14.58 -1.93
CA LEU A 144 14.85 13.18 -1.50
C LEU A 144 14.04 12.26 -2.43
N ALA A 145 12.81 12.65 -2.77
CA ALA A 145 11.95 11.87 -3.63
C ALA A 145 12.50 11.71 -5.05
N ALA A 146 13.12 12.76 -5.60
CA ALA A 146 13.79 12.71 -6.90
C ALA A 146 14.95 11.70 -6.88
N VAL A 147 15.84 11.81 -5.90
CA VAL A 147 16.98 10.90 -5.76
C VAL A 147 16.50 9.47 -5.57
N VAL A 148 15.61 9.20 -4.60
CA VAL A 148 15.11 7.82 -4.36
C VAL A 148 14.36 7.27 -5.58
N GLY A 149 13.66 8.12 -6.33
CA GLY A 149 13.02 7.76 -7.59
C GLY A 149 14.03 7.28 -8.64
N GLU A 150 15.16 7.96 -8.79
CA GLU A 150 16.24 7.54 -9.69
C GLU A 150 16.90 6.23 -9.21
N ILE A 151 17.11 6.07 -7.90
CA ILE A 151 17.64 4.83 -7.30
C ILE A 151 16.73 3.64 -7.63
N CYS A 152 15.42 3.80 -7.47
CA CYS A 152 14.46 2.74 -7.80
C CYS A 152 14.42 2.48 -9.31
N GLY A 153 14.35 3.55 -10.12
CA GLY A 153 14.25 3.43 -11.58
C GLY A 153 15.43 2.70 -12.21
N ALA A 154 16.62 2.82 -11.65
CA ALA A 154 17.82 2.13 -12.13
C ALA A 154 17.76 0.60 -12.04
N VAL A 155 16.91 0.05 -11.17
CA VAL A 155 16.67 -1.40 -11.03
C VAL A 155 15.28 -1.81 -11.54
N GLY A 156 14.61 -0.94 -12.30
CA GLY A 156 13.27 -1.18 -12.82
C GLY A 156 12.17 -1.14 -11.76
N TRP A 157 12.41 -0.49 -10.62
CA TRP A 157 11.44 -0.30 -9.54
C TRP A 157 10.88 1.13 -9.55
N ARG A 158 9.81 1.36 -8.77
CA ARG A 158 9.21 2.70 -8.61
C ARG A 158 9.36 3.23 -7.20
N TYR A 159 9.31 4.55 -7.09
CA TYR A 159 9.16 5.24 -5.82
C TYR A 159 7.86 6.04 -5.79
N TRP A 160 7.02 5.81 -4.78
CA TRP A 160 5.75 6.52 -4.60
C TRP A 160 5.77 7.40 -3.35
N VAL A 161 5.35 8.65 -3.53
CA VAL A 161 5.07 9.56 -2.42
C VAL A 161 3.56 9.63 -2.22
N LEU A 162 3.08 8.95 -1.19
CA LEU A 162 1.65 8.73 -0.95
C LEU A 162 1.05 9.86 -0.10
N GLY A 163 0.33 10.76 -0.77
CA GLY A 163 -0.27 11.96 -0.19
C GLY A 163 -1.65 11.78 0.47
N PRO A 164 -2.30 12.88 0.86
CA PRO A 164 -3.65 12.86 1.42
C PRO A 164 -4.67 12.34 0.40
N VAL A 165 -5.74 11.74 0.94
CA VAL A 165 -6.76 11.03 0.16
C VAL A 165 -8.11 11.73 0.35
N ASN A 166 -8.95 11.72 -0.68
CA ASN A 166 -10.30 12.25 -0.62
C ASN A 166 -11.02 11.74 0.66
N PRO A 167 -11.61 12.64 1.48
CA PRO A 167 -12.18 12.26 2.77
C PRO A 167 -13.39 11.33 2.67
N VAL A 168 -14.18 11.42 1.61
CA VAL A 168 -15.33 10.53 1.34
C VAL A 168 -14.82 9.15 0.99
N TYR A 169 -13.88 9.05 0.04
CA TYR A 169 -13.23 7.79 -0.31
C TYR A 169 -12.57 7.12 0.89
N ARG A 170 -11.82 7.89 1.68
CA ARG A 170 -11.23 7.41 2.94
C ARG A 170 -12.28 6.83 3.88
N ARG A 171 -13.43 7.51 4.06
CA ARG A 171 -14.51 7.06 4.95
C ARG A 171 -15.13 5.76 4.46
N ASN A 172 -15.43 5.68 3.17
CA ASN A 172 -16.01 4.50 2.54
C ASN A 172 -15.06 3.29 2.63
N VAL A 173 -13.79 3.45 2.27
CA VAL A 173 -12.82 2.34 2.37
C VAL A 173 -12.56 1.95 3.83
N THR A 174 -12.59 2.90 4.77
CA THR A 174 -12.50 2.58 6.21
C THR A 174 -13.69 1.71 6.67
N TRP A 175 -14.88 1.95 6.13
CA TRP A 175 -16.05 1.11 6.38
C TRP A 175 -15.85 -0.30 5.80
N LEU A 176 -15.47 -0.40 4.52
CA LEU A 176 -15.24 -1.67 3.84
C LEU A 176 -14.12 -2.50 4.50
N ALA A 177 -13.09 -1.86 5.04
CA ALA A 177 -11.99 -2.55 5.71
C ALA A 177 -12.41 -3.43 6.90
N ARG A 178 -13.58 -3.19 7.48
CA ARG A 178 -14.16 -4.06 8.52
C ARG A 178 -14.51 -5.46 7.99
N TYR A 179 -14.75 -5.56 6.68
CA TYR A 179 -15.17 -6.78 5.98
C TYR A 179 -14.03 -7.42 5.18
N ARG A 180 -12.78 -6.94 5.31
CA ARG A 180 -11.63 -7.43 4.53
C ARG A 180 -11.25 -8.90 4.74
N HIS A 181 -11.63 -9.47 5.88
CA HIS A 181 -11.25 -10.84 6.22
C HIS A 181 -12.03 -11.86 5.37
N PRO A 182 -11.38 -12.90 4.79
CA PRO A 182 -12.04 -13.88 3.90
C PRO A 182 -13.28 -14.57 4.48
N ARG A 183 -13.39 -14.63 5.82
CA ARG A 183 -14.62 -15.10 6.52
C ARG A 183 -15.91 -14.41 6.06
N TYR A 184 -15.82 -13.20 5.52
CA TYR A 184 -16.98 -12.44 5.06
C TYR A 184 -17.38 -12.77 3.62
N HIS A 185 -16.64 -13.62 2.89
CA HIS A 185 -16.96 -14.01 1.51
C HIS A 185 -18.37 -14.60 1.34
N GLY A 186 -18.96 -15.18 2.40
CA GLY A 186 -20.33 -15.70 2.34
C GLY A 186 -20.50 -17.02 1.57
N GLY A 187 -19.38 -17.65 1.19
CA GLY A 187 -19.36 -18.90 0.41
C GLY A 187 -19.70 -18.72 -1.08
N GLN A 188 -19.51 -19.78 -1.88
CA GLN A 188 -19.66 -19.73 -3.35
C GLN A 188 -21.07 -19.34 -3.81
N ARG A 189 -22.12 -19.84 -3.15
CA ARG A 189 -23.51 -19.56 -3.58
C ARG A 189 -23.87 -18.09 -3.45
N LEU A 190 -23.46 -17.45 -2.35
CA LEU A 190 -23.74 -16.03 -2.14
C LEU A 190 -22.86 -15.15 -3.04
N ALA A 191 -21.61 -15.54 -3.26
CA ALA A 191 -20.73 -14.85 -4.22
C ALA A 191 -21.32 -14.88 -5.65
N ALA A 192 -21.77 -16.04 -6.12
CA ALA A 192 -22.43 -16.17 -7.43
C ALA A 192 -23.72 -15.35 -7.51
N ALA A 193 -24.55 -15.38 -6.46
CA ALA A 193 -25.77 -14.56 -6.44
C ALA A 193 -25.47 -13.05 -6.48
N LEU A 194 -24.41 -12.59 -5.82
CA LEU A 194 -23.94 -11.20 -5.90
C LEU A 194 -23.48 -10.86 -7.32
N GLU A 195 -22.68 -11.73 -7.93
CA GLU A 195 -22.17 -11.55 -9.29
C GLU A 195 -23.29 -11.47 -10.33
N ASP A 196 -24.26 -12.38 -10.27
CA ASP A 196 -25.43 -12.41 -11.15
C ASP A 196 -26.32 -11.17 -10.95
N THR A 197 -26.62 -10.81 -9.69
CA THR A 197 -27.51 -9.68 -9.36
C THR A 197 -26.92 -8.35 -9.80
N PHE A 198 -25.60 -8.19 -9.69
CA PHE A 198 -24.88 -6.96 -10.03
C PHE A 198 -24.14 -7.04 -11.38
N ALA A 199 -24.49 -8.01 -12.24
CA ALA A 199 -23.94 -8.10 -13.60
C ALA A 199 -24.15 -6.80 -14.40
N HIS A 200 -25.19 -6.05 -14.08
CA HIS A 200 -25.40 -4.67 -14.52
C HIS A 200 -25.51 -3.74 -13.30
N PRO A 201 -25.16 -2.44 -13.44
CA PRO A 201 -25.30 -1.48 -12.35
C PRO A 201 -26.72 -1.47 -11.75
N ALA A 202 -26.82 -1.79 -10.47
CA ALA A 202 -28.08 -1.82 -9.73
C ALA A 202 -27.94 -1.14 -8.36
N PRO A 203 -29.02 -0.56 -7.80
CA PRO A 203 -28.99 -0.02 -6.44
C PRO A 203 -28.63 -1.09 -5.42
N LEU A 204 -27.67 -0.78 -4.53
CA LEU A 204 -27.15 -1.70 -3.52
C LEU A 204 -28.27 -2.41 -2.74
N TRP A 205 -29.25 -1.64 -2.24
CA TRP A 205 -30.30 -2.20 -1.39
C TRP A 205 -31.30 -3.08 -2.16
N ASP A 206 -31.59 -2.75 -3.41
CA ASP A 206 -32.49 -3.55 -4.23
C ASP A 206 -31.84 -4.91 -4.55
N GLY A 207 -30.55 -4.92 -4.89
CA GLY A 207 -29.79 -6.15 -5.08
C GLY A 207 -29.70 -6.99 -3.79
N VAL A 208 -29.45 -6.35 -2.65
CA VAL A 208 -29.44 -7.04 -1.34
C VAL A 208 -30.77 -7.74 -1.06
N ARG A 209 -31.90 -7.05 -1.27
CA ARG A 209 -33.24 -7.63 -1.05
C ARG A 209 -33.60 -8.71 -2.06
N ALA A 210 -33.11 -8.62 -3.29
CA ALA A 210 -33.32 -9.64 -4.31
C ALA A 210 -32.60 -10.96 -3.98
N ILE A 211 -31.41 -10.88 -3.36
CA ILE A 211 -30.60 -12.05 -3.01
C ILE A 211 -31.14 -12.77 -1.77
N GLY A 212 -31.53 -12.04 -0.71
CA GLY A 212 -32.06 -12.66 0.50
C GLY A 212 -31.93 -11.81 1.76
N ASP A 213 -31.68 -12.47 2.90
CA ASP A 213 -31.57 -11.82 4.22
C ASP A 213 -30.42 -10.79 4.25
N PRO A 214 -30.71 -9.49 4.43
CA PRO A 214 -29.69 -8.44 4.48
C PRO A 214 -28.58 -8.69 5.52
N LEU A 215 -28.87 -9.38 6.62
CA LEU A 215 -27.87 -9.69 7.65
C LEU A 215 -26.79 -10.65 7.14
N LEU A 216 -27.12 -11.50 6.17
CA LEU A 216 -26.19 -12.42 5.52
C LEU A 216 -25.56 -11.81 4.27
N VAL A 217 -26.33 -11.06 3.48
CA VAL A 217 -25.90 -10.52 2.19
C VAL A 217 -24.97 -9.32 2.34
N LEU A 218 -25.26 -8.38 3.26
CA LEU A 218 -24.48 -7.14 3.39
C LEU A 218 -22.99 -7.39 3.72
N PRO A 219 -22.62 -8.27 4.66
CA PRO A 219 -21.21 -8.54 4.93
C PRO A 219 -20.47 -9.09 3.70
N ALA A 220 -21.11 -9.96 2.91
CA ALA A 220 -20.54 -10.52 1.69
C ALA A 220 -20.43 -9.47 0.57
N LEU A 221 -21.45 -8.62 0.39
CA LEU A 221 -21.40 -7.51 -0.55
C LEU A 221 -20.26 -6.54 -0.21
N PHE A 222 -20.11 -6.15 1.06
CA PHE A 222 -19.03 -5.26 1.49
C PHE A 222 -17.65 -5.93 1.38
N HIS A 223 -17.56 -7.24 1.59
CA HIS A 223 -16.35 -8.00 1.30
C HIS A 223 -16.00 -7.98 -0.18
N ALA A 224 -16.97 -8.21 -1.07
CA ALA A 224 -16.78 -8.19 -2.51
C ALA A 224 -16.37 -6.79 -3.02
N LEU A 225 -16.93 -5.71 -2.46
CA LEU A 225 -16.48 -4.32 -2.72
C LEU A 225 -15.06 -4.04 -2.18
N TRP A 226 -14.67 -4.66 -1.07
CA TRP A 226 -13.30 -4.61 -0.57
C TRP A 226 -12.35 -5.34 -1.53
N ALA A 227 -12.65 -6.58 -1.87
CA ALA A 227 -11.83 -7.44 -2.72
C ALA A 227 -11.77 -6.98 -4.19
N GLY A 228 -12.63 -6.03 -4.58
CA GLY A 228 -12.70 -5.52 -5.95
C GLY A 228 -13.48 -6.43 -6.91
N GLN A 229 -14.18 -7.45 -6.40
CA GLN A 229 -15.06 -8.33 -7.18
C GLN A 229 -16.33 -7.56 -7.61
N LEU A 230 -16.81 -6.68 -6.73
CA LEU A 230 -17.81 -5.66 -7.04
C LEU A 230 -17.16 -4.28 -7.03
N ALA A 231 -17.72 -3.36 -7.80
CA ALA A 231 -17.35 -1.96 -7.83
C ALA A 231 -18.54 -1.04 -7.55
N ALA A 232 -18.19 0.16 -7.12
CA ALA A 232 -19.07 1.29 -6.91
C ALA A 232 -18.24 2.59 -6.97
N ASP A 233 -18.88 3.74 -7.14
CA ASP A 233 -18.21 5.02 -6.95
C ASP A 233 -17.95 5.27 -5.46
N LEU A 234 -16.76 4.88 -5.01
CA LEU A 234 -16.34 5.09 -3.63
C LEU A 234 -15.91 6.55 -3.35
N ALA A 235 -15.85 7.43 -4.34
CA ALA A 235 -15.62 8.87 -4.12
C ALA A 235 -16.90 9.63 -3.77
N ALA A 236 -18.08 9.04 -4.03
CA ALA A 236 -19.38 9.52 -3.59
C ALA A 236 -19.78 8.91 -2.22
N ALA A 237 -20.72 9.53 -1.51
CA ALA A 237 -21.17 9.02 -0.21
C ALA A 237 -21.87 7.65 -0.38
N MET A 238 -21.42 6.64 0.36
CA MET A 238 -22.10 5.33 0.38
C MET A 238 -23.49 5.46 1.02
N HIS A 239 -24.51 5.00 0.30
CA HIS A 239 -25.89 4.92 0.75
C HIS A 239 -26.63 3.78 0.05
N GLU A 240 -27.86 3.48 0.46
CA GLU A 240 -28.66 2.33 -0.01
C GLU A 240 -28.92 2.33 -1.54
N ARG A 241 -29.02 3.52 -2.14
CA ARG A 241 -29.23 3.70 -3.60
C ARG A 241 -27.94 3.76 -4.43
N MET A 242 -26.77 3.55 -3.81
CA MET A 242 -25.50 3.60 -4.54
C MET A 242 -25.50 2.46 -5.56
N LEU A 243 -25.11 2.77 -6.80
CA LEU A 243 -25.00 1.74 -7.83
C LEU A 243 -23.79 0.84 -7.56
N VAL A 244 -24.03 -0.46 -7.63
CA VAL A 244 -23.01 -1.51 -7.52
C VAL A 244 -23.05 -2.34 -8.79
N TRP A 245 -21.89 -2.77 -9.28
CA TRP A 245 -21.77 -3.63 -10.44
C TRP A 245 -20.58 -4.59 -10.30
N THR A 246 -20.63 -5.73 -10.98
CA THR A 246 -19.52 -6.67 -11.07
C THR A 246 -18.37 -6.06 -11.86
N GLN A 247 -17.13 -6.24 -11.40
CA GLN A 247 -15.96 -5.92 -12.20
C GLN A 247 -15.74 -7.03 -13.22
N VAL A 248 -15.81 -6.72 -14.51
CA VAL A 248 -15.32 -7.62 -15.56
C VAL A 248 -13.80 -7.69 -15.41
N GLU A 249 -13.26 -8.89 -15.21
CA GLU A 249 -11.82 -9.14 -15.16
C GLU A 249 -11.11 -8.37 -16.29
N ARG A 250 -10.10 -7.58 -15.92
CA ARG A 250 -9.17 -6.93 -16.86
C ARG A 250 -7.82 -7.62 -16.76
#